data_AF-A0A7Y6YYJ5-F1
#
_entry.id   AF-A0A7Y6YYJ5-F1
#
_cell.length_a   1.000
_cell.length_b   1.000
_cell.length_c   1.000
_cell.angle_alpha   90.00
_cell.angle_beta   90.00
_cell.angle_gamma   90.00
#
_symmetry.space_group_name_H-M   'P 1'
#
loop_
_entity.id
_entity.type
_entity.pdbx_description
1 polymer ?
#
loop_
_entity_poly.entity_id
_entity_poly.type
_entity_poly.pdbx_seq_one_letter_code
_entity_poly.pdbx_strand_id
1 'polypeptide(L)'
;MMIPASMTQVLLHSLLQDLITQTGEPDYVRYRLLEHIEKRYQAFLDVLKNSEDDLSIVHSLVEKDPDCLTGNPILRLQALVDYVEIAAAIYSEVEMHPNSLTIHKFFYF
;
A
#
# COMPACT_ATOMS: atom_id res chain seq x y z
N MET A 1 4.22 -15.57 -14.24
CA MET A 1 3.71 -16.49 -13.20
C MET A 1 2.72 -15.69 -12.38
N MET A 2 1.52 -16.21 -12.13
CA MET A 2 0.51 -15.55 -11.28
C MET A 2 0.81 -15.87 -9.80
N ILE A 3 0.53 -14.92 -8.90
CA ILE A 3 0.76 -15.01 -7.46
C ILE A 3 -0.59 -15.34 -6.77
N PRO A 4 -0.69 -16.48 -6.05
CA PRO A 4 -1.90 -16.83 -5.32
C PRO A 4 -2.34 -15.76 -4.32
N ALA A 5 -3.66 -15.59 -4.11
CA ALA A 5 -4.25 -14.62 -3.19
C ALA A 5 -3.59 -14.60 -1.79
N SER A 6 -3.35 -15.77 -1.21
CA SER A 6 -2.66 -15.91 0.08
C SER A 6 -1.20 -15.44 0.04
N MET A 7 -0.53 -15.58 -1.10
CA MET A 7 0.82 -15.08 -1.31
C MET A 7 0.82 -13.57 -1.60
N THR A 8 -0.20 -13.04 -2.28
CA THR A 8 -0.44 -11.60 -2.48
C THR A 8 -0.65 -10.89 -1.13
N GLN A 9 -1.46 -11.46 -0.24
CA GLN A 9 -1.70 -10.90 1.09
C GLN A 9 -0.42 -10.84 1.94
N VAL A 10 0.40 -11.90 1.93
CA VAL A 10 1.69 -11.93 2.64
C VAL A 10 2.65 -10.87 2.08
N LEU A 11 2.69 -10.69 0.76
CA LEU A 11 3.52 -9.68 0.11
C LEU A 11 3.04 -8.26 0.41
N LEU A 12 1.73 -8.01 0.37
CA LEU A 12 1.14 -6.73 0.75
C LEU A 12 1.41 -6.39 2.22
N HIS A 13 1.26 -7.35 3.12
CA HIS A 13 1.58 -7.15 4.54
C HIS A 13 3.06 -6.84 4.76
N SER A 14 3.96 -7.53 4.05
CA SER A 14 5.40 -7.26 4.09
C SER A 14 5.72 -5.85 3.59
N LEU A 15 5.10 -5.43 2.48
CA LEU A 15 5.22 -4.07 1.96
C LEU A 15 4.70 -3.03 2.95
N LEU A 16 3.53 -3.25 3.57
CA LEU A 16 2.97 -2.33 4.58
C LEU A 16 3.92 -2.17 5.77
N GLN A 17 4.39 -3.28 6.35
CA GLN A 17 5.32 -3.29 7.48
C GLN A 17 6.63 -2.55 7.18
N ASP A 18 7.08 -2.60 5.94
CA ASP A 18 8.29 -1.91 5.51
C ASP A 18 8.08 -0.39 5.33
N LEU A 19 6.84 0.05 5.07
CA LEU A 19 6.48 1.45 4.83
C LEU A 19 6.12 2.22 6.11
N ILE A 20 5.64 1.50 7.13
CA ILE A 20 5.27 2.07 8.44
C ILE A 20 6.30 1.72 9.52
N THR A 21 6.40 2.59 10.51
CA THR A 21 7.15 2.37 11.75
C THR A 21 6.45 1.34 12.63
N GLN A 22 7.14 0.87 13.68
CA GLN A 22 6.53 -0.02 14.69
C GLN A 22 5.33 0.63 15.41
N THR A 23 5.18 1.95 15.35
CA THR A 23 4.05 2.70 15.93
C THR A 23 2.91 2.92 14.94
N GLY A 24 3.00 2.40 13.70
CA GLY A 24 1.97 2.54 12.67
C GLY A 24 2.04 3.82 11.85
N GLU A 25 3.00 4.71 12.13
CA GLU A 25 3.20 5.97 11.38
C GLU A 25 4.11 5.73 10.16
N PRO A 26 3.94 6.41 9.02
CA PRO A 26 4.84 6.24 7.88
C PRO A 26 6.31 6.51 8.24
N ASP A 27 7.23 5.66 7.80
CA ASP A 27 8.66 5.76 8.14
C ASP A 27 9.39 6.77 7.23
N TYR A 28 9.05 8.06 7.36
CA TYR A 28 9.64 9.14 6.55
C TYR A 28 11.17 9.26 6.68
N VAL A 29 11.77 8.69 7.74
CA VAL A 29 13.21 8.73 7.97
C VAL A 29 13.94 7.68 7.13
N ARG A 30 13.41 6.46 7.08
CA ARG A 30 13.96 5.35 6.27
C ARG A 30 13.89 5.63 4.77
N TYR A 31 12.94 6.46 4.35
CA TYR A 31 12.66 6.77 2.94
C TYR A 31 13.13 8.16 2.48
N ARG A 32 14.10 8.79 3.16
CA ARG A 32 14.69 10.07 2.71
C ARG A 32 15.36 10.00 1.33
N LEU A 33 15.64 8.81 0.82
CA LEU A 33 16.20 8.58 -0.51
C LEU A 33 15.08 8.25 -1.50
N LEU A 34 14.90 9.11 -2.50
CA LEU A 34 13.91 8.95 -3.59
C LEU A 34 13.98 7.56 -4.24
N GLU A 35 15.19 7.03 -4.47
CA GLU A 35 15.42 5.71 -5.05
C GLU A 35 14.76 4.56 -4.26
N HIS A 36 14.66 4.69 -2.93
CA HIS A 36 14.02 3.67 -2.10
C HIS A 36 12.50 3.70 -2.25
N ILE A 37 11.90 4.90 -2.34
CA ILE A 37 10.45 5.06 -2.56
C ILE A 37 10.08 4.51 -3.93
N GLU A 38 10.84 4.83 -4.97
CA GLU A 38 10.58 4.33 -6.33
C GLU A 38 10.65 2.81 -6.41
N LYS A 39 11.66 2.18 -5.79
CA LYS A 39 11.75 0.71 -5.71
C LYS A 39 10.55 0.10 -5.01
N ARG A 40 10.05 0.71 -3.92
CA ARG A 40 8.89 0.20 -3.17
C ARG A 40 7.58 0.40 -3.93
N TYR A 41 7.42 1.55 -4.57
CA TYR A 41 6.31 1.82 -5.47
C TYR A 41 6.26 0.80 -6.60
N GLN A 42 7.41 0.51 -7.23
CA GLN A 42 7.48 -0.50 -8.27
C GLN A 42 7.14 -1.90 -7.74
N ALA A 43 7.66 -2.27 -6.56
CA ALA A 43 7.34 -3.55 -5.93
C ALA A 43 5.82 -3.69 -5.64
N PHE A 44 5.17 -2.61 -5.21
CA PHE A 44 3.72 -2.59 -5.03
C PHE A 44 2.98 -2.77 -6.37
N LEU A 45 3.36 -2.04 -7.42
CA LEU A 45 2.79 -2.22 -8.76
C LEU A 45 2.98 -3.65 -9.29
N ASP A 46 4.14 -4.28 -9.02
CA ASP A 46 4.40 -5.65 -9.43
C ASP A 46 3.49 -6.64 -8.70
N VAL A 47 3.19 -6.40 -7.41
CA VAL A 47 2.18 -7.17 -6.68
C VAL A 47 0.79 -6.97 -7.29
N LEU A 48 0.40 -5.72 -7.60
CA LEU A 48 -0.89 -5.43 -8.24
C LEU A 48 -1.04 -6.11 -9.60
N LYS A 49 0.02 -6.12 -10.43
CA LYS A 49 0.00 -6.68 -11.78
C LYS A 49 0.01 -8.21 -11.83
N ASN A 50 0.61 -8.85 -10.82
CA ASN A 50 0.80 -10.31 -10.80
C ASN A 50 -0.15 -11.03 -9.83
N SER A 51 -0.99 -10.28 -9.11
CA SER A 51 -2.05 -10.79 -8.26
C SER A 51 -3.05 -11.67 -9.04
N GLU A 52 -3.42 -12.83 -8.49
CA GLU A 52 -4.53 -13.67 -9.00
C GLU A 52 -5.91 -13.04 -8.79
N ASP A 53 -6.05 -12.17 -7.78
CA ASP A 53 -7.29 -11.47 -7.44
C ASP A 53 -7.35 -10.09 -8.12
N ASP A 54 -8.57 -9.61 -8.37
CA ASP A 54 -8.82 -8.41 -9.15
C ASP A 54 -8.51 -7.11 -8.37
N LEU A 55 -7.23 -6.72 -8.35
CA LEU A 55 -6.79 -5.40 -7.87
C LEU A 55 -6.68 -4.36 -8.97
N SER A 56 -7.31 -4.60 -10.13
CA SER A 56 -7.29 -3.66 -11.23
C SER A 56 -7.83 -2.28 -10.83
N ILE A 57 -8.76 -2.26 -9.87
CA ILE A 57 -9.31 -1.02 -9.29
C ILE A 57 -8.23 -0.25 -8.53
N VAL A 58 -7.47 -0.89 -7.65
CA VAL A 58 -6.38 -0.25 -6.89
C VAL A 58 -5.31 0.26 -7.84
N HIS A 59 -4.91 -0.55 -8.82
CA HIS A 59 -3.94 -0.14 -9.84
C HIS A 59 -4.43 1.08 -10.63
N SER A 60 -5.70 1.08 -11.03
CA SER A 60 -6.32 2.20 -11.78
C SER A 60 -6.44 3.48 -10.95
N LEU A 61 -6.58 3.37 -9.63
CA LEU A 61 -6.63 4.53 -8.72
C LEU A 61 -5.23 5.13 -8.55
N VAL A 62 -4.23 4.29 -8.31
CA VAL A 62 -2.82 4.69 -8.18
C VAL A 62 -2.32 5.44 -9.42
N GLU A 63 -2.64 4.94 -10.62
CA GLU A 63 -2.23 5.61 -11.87
C GLU A 63 -2.89 6.99 -12.09
N LYS A 64 -4.01 7.25 -11.42
CA LYS A 64 -4.78 8.50 -11.54
C LYS A 64 -4.54 9.45 -10.38
N ASP A 65 -3.91 9.00 -9.31
CA ASP A 65 -3.63 9.81 -8.13
C ASP A 65 -2.39 10.69 -8.35
N PRO A 66 -2.52 12.02 -8.39
CA PRO A 66 -1.38 12.92 -8.51
C PRO A 66 -0.39 12.80 -7.33
N ASP A 67 -0.84 12.38 -6.15
CA ASP A 67 0.03 12.21 -4.97
C ASP A 67 0.91 10.96 -5.10
N CYS A 68 0.50 9.94 -5.87
CA CYS A 68 1.39 8.83 -6.24
C CYS A 68 2.47 9.25 -7.26
N LEU A 69 2.19 10.26 -8.08
CA LEU A 69 3.08 10.72 -9.15
C LEU A 69 3.92 11.96 -8.76
N THR A 70 3.61 12.61 -7.64
CA THR A 70 4.28 13.82 -7.16
C THR A 70 5.78 13.63 -6.90
N GLY A 71 6.58 14.67 -7.13
CA GLY A 71 8.01 14.66 -6.78
C GLY A 71 8.28 14.76 -5.27
N ASN A 72 7.25 14.98 -4.45
CA ASN A 72 7.37 15.05 -3.00
C ASN A 72 7.40 13.63 -2.39
N PRO A 73 8.54 13.19 -1.80
CA PRO A 73 8.68 11.84 -1.28
C PRO A 73 7.72 11.53 -0.12
N ILE A 74 7.34 12.53 0.68
CA ILE A 74 6.46 12.36 1.83
C ILE A 74 5.03 12.06 1.35
N LEU A 75 4.52 12.87 0.41
CA LEU A 75 3.17 12.67 -0.16
C LEU A 75 3.09 11.36 -0.94
N ARG A 76 4.14 11.03 -1.70
CA ARG A 76 4.22 9.75 -2.43
C ARG A 76 4.23 8.56 -1.48
N LEU A 77 4.94 8.65 -0.35
CA LEU A 77 4.94 7.61 0.68
C LEU A 77 3.56 7.48 1.35
N GLN A 78 2.92 8.60 1.67
CA GLN A 78 1.57 8.65 2.24
C GLN A 78 0.58 7.89 1.35
N ALA A 79 0.51 8.26 0.07
CA ALA A 79 -0.38 7.64 -0.90
C ALA A 79 -0.10 6.13 -1.05
N LEU A 80 1.18 5.73 -1.00
CA LEU A 80 1.54 4.31 -1.06
C LEU A 80 1.04 3.52 0.16
N VAL A 81 1.15 4.07 1.37
CA VAL A 81 0.60 3.44 2.58
C VAL A 81 -0.92 3.28 2.44
N ASP A 82 -1.62 4.35 2.05
CA ASP A 82 -3.07 4.34 1.89
C ASP A 82 -3.54 3.26 0.90
N TYR A 83 -2.88 3.13 -0.25
CA TYR A 83 -3.25 2.13 -1.25
C TYR A 83 -2.89 0.69 -0.85
N VAL A 84 -1.81 0.49 -0.08
CA VAL A 84 -1.50 -0.81 0.50
C VAL A 84 -2.55 -1.20 1.55
N GLU A 85 -3.00 -0.26 2.38
CA GLU A 85 -4.09 -0.49 3.34
C GLU A 85 -5.41 -0.83 2.64
N ILE A 86 -5.77 -0.12 1.57
CA ILE A 86 -6.95 -0.43 0.75
C ILE A 86 -6.83 -1.84 0.15
N ALA A 87 -5.67 -2.18 -0.42
CA ALA A 87 -5.44 -3.50 -0.96
C ALA A 87 -5.59 -4.55 0.14
N ALA A 88 -4.89 -4.40 1.26
CA ALA A 88 -4.98 -5.30 2.40
C ALA A 88 -6.42 -5.45 2.93
N ALA A 89 -7.21 -4.36 2.97
CA ALA A 89 -8.62 -4.40 3.36
C ALA A 89 -9.45 -5.26 2.40
N ILE A 90 -9.33 -5.04 1.09
CA ILE A 90 -10.02 -5.84 0.05
C ILE A 90 -9.74 -7.34 0.22
N TYR A 91 -8.48 -7.71 0.48
CA TYR A 91 -8.10 -9.11 0.69
C TYR A 91 -8.48 -9.66 2.04
N SER A 92 -8.42 -8.84 3.09
CA SER A 92 -8.81 -9.27 4.43
C SER A 92 -10.31 -9.58 4.50
N GLU A 93 -11.14 -8.89 3.72
CA GLU A 93 -12.58 -9.18 3.63
C GLU A 93 -12.90 -10.46 2.84
N VAL A 94 -11.94 -11.01 2.07
CA VAL A 94 -12.07 -12.34 1.45
C VAL A 94 -11.88 -13.47 2.49
N GLU A 95 -11.30 -13.17 3.67
CA GLU A 95 -11.29 -14.04 4.86
C GLU A 95 -12.05 -13.41 6.06
N MET A 96 -13.38 -13.59 6.07
CA MET A 96 -14.34 -13.47 7.20
C MET A 96 -14.02 -12.57 8.43
N HIS A 97 -14.97 -11.66 8.67
CA HIS A 97 -15.38 -11.07 9.97
C HIS A 97 -14.58 -9.91 10.59
N PRO A 98 -15.32 -8.97 11.23
CA PRO A 98 -14.82 -7.69 11.67
C PRO A 98 -14.17 -7.86 13.04
N ASN A 99 -12.99 -7.31 13.23
CA ASN A 99 -12.67 -6.48 14.39
C ASN A 99 -11.25 -5.95 14.25
N SER A 100 -11.15 -4.63 14.39
CA SER A 100 -9.92 -3.88 14.62
C SER A 100 -9.05 -3.57 13.39
N LEU A 101 -9.61 -2.82 12.44
CA LEU A 101 -8.83 -1.74 11.82
C LEU A 101 -9.33 -0.43 12.41
N THR A 102 -8.64 -0.01 13.47
CA THR A 102 -8.85 1.30 14.09
C THR A 102 -8.44 2.35 13.06
N ILE A 103 -9.47 2.85 12.38
CA ILE A 103 -9.42 4.00 11.48
C ILE A 103 -8.84 5.18 12.27
N HIS A 104 -7.57 5.51 12.06
CA HIS A 104 -7.06 6.84 12.37
C HIS A 104 -7.56 7.81 11.29
N LYS A 105 -8.85 8.14 11.39
CA LYS A 105 -9.46 9.29 10.71
C LYS A 105 -8.85 10.55 11.33
N PHE A 106 -7.79 11.06 10.73
CA PHE A 106 -7.46 12.47 10.88
C PHE A 106 -8.20 13.25 9.79
N PHE A 107 -9.46 13.59 10.08
CA PHE A 107 -10.07 14.77 9.47
C PHE A 107 -9.48 16.01 10.17
N TYR A 108 -8.74 16.82 9.42
CA TYR A 108 -8.55 18.23 9.76
C TYR A 108 -9.22 19.04 8.66
N PHE A 109 -10.39 19.61 8.96
CA PHE A 109 -10.80 20.98 8.61
C PHE A 109 -11.89 21.42 9.59
#